data_AF-A0A1H7T0B4-F1
#
_entry.id   AF-A0A1H7T0B4-F1
#
_cell.length_a   1.000
_cell.length_b   1.000
_cell.length_c   1.000
_cell.angle_alpha   90.00
_cell.angle_beta   90.00
_cell.angle_gamma   90.00
#
_symmetry.space_group_name_H-M   'P 1'
#
loop_
_entity.id
_entity.type
_entity.pdbx_description
1 polymer ?
#
loop_
_entity_poly.entity_id
_entity_poly.type
_entity_poly.pdbx_seq_one_letter_code
_entity_poly.pdbx_strand_id
1 'polypeptide(L)'
;MMVLTGMVAERLVGPHEAERMRREFVELFGRYHPFFIIVFFPWIETLLFQALPAVIGQINELQPLWRWLIIVVPFGLAHYDPSAVTGMLFNGLSGGVILGYTYLKYMPRSHYRAMLVTWMLHAAGNACAYFT
;
A
#
# COMPACT_ATOMS: atom_id res chain seq x y z
N MET A 1 12.34 2.89 -14.48
CA MET A 1 12.29 4.15 -13.70
C MET A 1 13.65 4.54 -13.10
N MET A 2 14.47 3.61 -12.59
CA MET A 2 15.83 3.91 -12.07
C MET A 2 16.83 4.51 -13.08
N VAL A 3 16.68 4.24 -14.38
CA VAL A 3 17.62 4.74 -15.41
C VAL A 3 17.47 6.25 -15.64
N LEU A 4 16.24 6.77 -15.60
CA LEU A 4 15.96 8.20 -15.83
C LEU A 4 16.36 9.07 -14.64
N THR A 5 16.24 8.57 -13.41
CA THR A 5 16.72 9.28 -12.22
C THR A 5 18.25 9.29 -12.12
N GLY A 6 18.93 8.22 -12.57
CA GLY A 6 20.39 8.18 -12.65
C GLY A 6 20.96 9.23 -13.61
N MET A 7 20.43 9.29 -14.84
CA MET A 7 20.89 10.26 -15.85
C MET A 7 20.66 11.73 -15.46
N VAL A 8 19.56 12.03 -14.75
CA VAL A 8 19.29 13.39 -14.26
C VAL A 8 20.19 13.74 -13.08
N ALA A 9 20.42 12.80 -12.14
CA ALA A 9 21.32 13.03 -11.01
C ALA A 9 22.77 13.23 -11.47
N GLU A 10 23.27 12.39 -12.38
CA GLU A 10 24.63 12.51 -12.93
C GLU A 10 24.87 13.87 -13.61
N ARG A 11 23.86 14.42 -14.28
CA ARG A 11 23.94 15.75 -14.91
C ARG A 11 23.94 16.91 -13.91
N LEU A 12 23.35 16.73 -12.73
CA LEU A 12 23.18 17.78 -11.74
C LEU A 12 24.33 17.84 -10.72
N VAL A 13 24.83 16.68 -10.28
CA VAL A 13 25.83 16.58 -9.20
C VAL A 13 27.12 15.86 -9.63
N GLY A 14 27.18 15.33 -10.85
CA GLY A 14 28.32 14.55 -11.34
C GLY A 14 28.26 13.06 -10.95
N PRO A 15 29.00 12.20 -11.66
CA PRO A 15 28.85 10.74 -11.56
C PRO A 15 29.30 10.18 -10.20
N HIS A 16 30.34 10.75 -9.60
CA HIS A 16 30.83 10.30 -8.29
C HIS A 16 29.84 10.60 -7.16
N GLU A 17 29.21 11.77 -7.19
CA GLU A 17 28.23 12.16 -6.17
C GLU A 17 26.91 11.42 -6.37
N ALA A 18 26.46 11.23 -7.61
CA ALA A 18 25.30 10.40 -7.93
C ALA A 18 25.47 8.95 -7.41
N GLU A 19 26.64 8.33 -7.61
CA GLU A 19 26.90 6.98 -7.10
C GLU A 19 27.04 6.94 -5.57
N ARG A 20 27.53 8.00 -4.93
CA ARG A 20 27.53 8.13 -3.45
C ARG A 20 26.10 8.16 -2.92
N MET A 21 25.25 9.05 -3.46
CA MET A 21 23.84 9.18 -3.07
C MET A 21 23.07 7.87 -3.31
N ARG A 22 23.34 7.17 -4.41
CA ARG A 22 22.74 5.86 -4.69
C ARG A 22 23.12 4.83 -3.62
N ARG A 23 24.41 4.75 -3.26
CA ARG A 23 24.87 3.84 -2.20
C ARG A 23 24.27 4.16 -0.85
N GLU A 24 24.26 5.44 -0.46
CA GLU A 24 23.62 5.91 0.77
C GLU A 24 22.12 5.58 0.80
N PHE A 25 21.41 5.78 -0.31
CA PHE A 25 20.00 5.44 -0.43
C PHE A 25 19.76 3.93 -0.27
N VAL A 26 20.55 3.10 -0.94
CA VAL A 26 20.43 1.63 -0.83
C VAL A 26 20.73 1.16 0.58
N GLU A 27 21.75 1.72 1.24
CA GLU A 27 22.09 1.36 2.62
C GLU A 27 20.98 1.78 3.60
N LEU A 28 20.47 3.01 3.44
CA LEU A 28 19.36 3.53 4.25
C LEU A 28 18.10 2.69 4.05
N PHE A 29 17.72 2.44 2.80
CA PHE A 29 16.54 1.65 2.46
C PHE A 29 16.67 0.21 2.95
N GLY A 30 17.85 -0.40 2.82
CA GLY A 30 18.13 -1.72 3.36
C GLY A 30 18.00 -1.77 4.88
N ARG A 31 18.56 -0.77 5.59
CA ARG A 31 18.48 -0.68 7.05
C ARG A 31 17.05 -0.51 7.56
N TYR A 32 16.22 0.26 6.85
CA TYR A 32 14.83 0.53 7.23
C TYR A 32 13.81 -0.29 6.43
N HIS A 33 14.25 -1.33 5.72
CA HIS A 33 13.38 -2.16 4.88
C HIS A 33 12.17 -2.71 5.64
N PRO A 34 12.30 -3.26 6.88
CA PRO A 34 11.15 -3.73 7.65
C PRO A 34 10.16 -2.61 7.96
N PHE A 35 10.64 -1.41 8.31
CA PHE A 35 9.76 -0.27 8.57
C PHE A 35 8.97 0.12 7.31
N PHE A 36 9.61 0.12 6.13
CA PHE A 36 8.92 0.44 4.89
C PHE A 36 7.83 -0.58 4.57
N ILE A 37 8.13 -1.88 4.63
CA ILE A 37 7.20 -2.96 4.27
C ILE A 37 6.08 -3.14 5.29
N ILE A 38 6.37 -2.97 6.58
CA ILE A 38 5.41 -3.26 7.66
C ILE A 38 4.59 -2.02 8.02
N VAL A 39 5.15 -0.81 7.92
CA VAL A 39 4.53 0.39 8.49
C VAL A 39 4.17 1.39 7.39
N PHE A 40 5.17 1.84 6.64
CA PHE A 40 5.01 2.96 5.72
C PHE A 40 4.17 2.61 4.49
N PHE A 41 4.47 1.53 3.78
CA PHE A 41 3.70 1.13 2.60
C PHE A 41 2.25 0.75 2.97
N PRO A 42 1.98 -0.02 4.03
CA PRO A 42 0.61 -0.27 4.48
C PRO A 42 -0.17 1.00 4.78
N TRP A 43 0.48 2.05 5.29
CA TRP A 43 -0.17 3.35 5.50
C TRP A 43 -0.56 3.99 4.17
N ILE A 44 0.36 4.07 3.21
CA ILE A 44 0.09 4.61 1.87
C ILE A 44 -0.99 3.80 1.15
N GLU A 45 -0.90 2.48 1.20
CA GLU A 45 -1.86 1.57 0.55
C GLU A 45 -3.25 1.69 1.17
N THR A 46 -3.34 1.81 2.51
CA THR A 46 -4.64 2.03 3.17
C THR A 46 -5.28 3.33 2.73
N LEU A 47 -4.47 4.37 2.49
CA LEU A 47 -4.94 5.66 2.01
C LEU A 47 -5.48 5.53 0.59
N LEU A 48 -4.72 4.88 -0.30
CA LEU A 48 -5.02 4.78 -1.73
C LEU A 48 -6.15 3.80 -2.04
N PHE A 49 -6.21 2.66 -1.36
CA PHE A 49 -7.10 1.55 -1.72
C PHE A 49 -8.33 1.42 -0.82
N GLN A 50 -8.31 1.99 0.39
CA GLN A 50 -9.49 1.99 1.25
C GLN A 50 -10.02 3.40 1.46
N ALA A 51 -9.19 4.33 1.91
CA ALA A 51 -9.68 5.65 2.30
C ALA A 51 -10.20 6.47 1.13
N LEU A 52 -9.40 6.59 0.06
CA LEU A 52 -9.76 7.36 -1.12
C LEU A 52 -11.01 6.78 -1.83
N PRO A 53 -11.12 5.47 -2.13
CA PRO A 53 -12.33 4.93 -2.76
C PRO A 53 -13.57 5.04 -1.86
N ALA A 54 -13.42 4.92 -0.54
CA ALA A 54 -14.54 5.12 0.38
C ALA A 54 -15.07 6.57 0.35
N VAL A 55 -14.18 7.56 0.30
CA VAL A 55 -14.55 8.97 0.15
C VAL A 55 -15.22 9.21 -1.19
N ILE A 56 -14.67 8.68 -2.29
CA ILE A 56 -15.28 8.75 -3.62
C ILE A 56 -16.69 8.13 -3.60
N GLY A 57 -16.85 6.94 -3.00
CA GLY A 57 -18.14 6.27 -2.90
C GLY A 57 -19.15 6.98 -2.01
N GLN A 58 -18.69 7.75 -1.03
CA GLN A 58 -19.55 8.62 -0.21
C GLN A 58 -19.98 9.87 -0.97
N ILE A 59 -19.06 10.57 -1.63
CA ILE A 59 -19.36 11.78 -2.43
C ILE A 59 -20.35 11.48 -3.56
N ASN A 60 -20.21 10.32 -4.20
CA ASN A 60 -21.08 9.89 -5.30
C ASN A 60 -22.32 9.10 -4.83
N GLU A 61 -22.59 9.05 -3.53
CA GLU A 61 -23.74 8.36 -2.93
C GLU A 61 -23.94 6.91 -3.44
N LEU A 62 -22.83 6.20 -3.68
CA LEU A 62 -22.89 4.87 -4.28
C LEU A 62 -23.65 3.89 -3.38
N GLN A 63 -24.40 2.97 -4.00
CA GLN A 63 -25.06 1.89 -3.28
C GLN A 63 -24.02 1.00 -2.55
N PRO A 64 -24.42 0.31 -1.46
CA PRO A 64 -23.49 -0.47 -0.64
C PRO A 64 -22.63 -1.46 -1.44
N LEU A 65 -23.21 -2.16 -2.41
CA LEU A 65 -22.48 -3.11 -3.26
C LEU A 65 -21.34 -2.43 -4.04
N TRP A 66 -21.61 -1.28 -4.66
CA TRP A 66 -20.62 -0.55 -5.44
C TRP A 66 -19.49 0.01 -4.57
N ARG A 67 -19.80 0.48 -3.35
CA ARG A 67 -18.78 0.91 -2.39
C ARG A 67 -17.82 -0.22 -2.03
N TRP A 68 -18.34 -1.43 -1.88
CA TRP A 68 -17.53 -2.62 -1.65
C TRP A 68 -16.63 -2.93 -2.83
N LEU A 69 -17.18 -2.94 -4.05
CA LEU A 69 -16.41 -3.28 -5.26
C LEU A 69 -15.25 -2.31 -5.51
N ILE A 70 -15.47 -1.00 -5.38
CA ILE A 70 -14.41 0.00 -5.62
C ILE A 70 -13.30 -0.01 -4.55
N ILE A 71 -13.54 -0.62 -3.38
CA ILE A 71 -12.51 -0.78 -2.35
C ILE A 71 -11.77 -2.11 -2.52
N VAL A 72 -12.49 -3.21 -2.72
CA VAL A 72 -11.92 -4.55 -2.73
C VAL A 72 -11.19 -4.85 -4.03
N VAL A 73 -11.79 -4.51 -5.17
CA VAL A 73 -11.27 -4.91 -6.49
C VAL A 73 -9.92 -4.26 -6.79
N PRO A 74 -9.72 -2.93 -6.61
CA PRO A 74 -8.42 -2.32 -6.90
C PRO A 74 -7.30 -2.85 -6.02
N PHE A 75 -7.56 -3.09 -4.73
CA PHE A 75 -6.57 -3.67 -3.82
C PHE A 75 -6.19 -5.09 -4.23
N GLY A 76 -7.17 -5.94 -4.52
CA GLY A 76 -6.95 -7.32 -4.94
C GLY A 76 -6.17 -7.40 -6.26
N LEU A 77 -6.47 -6.52 -7.22
CA LEU A 77 -5.75 -6.45 -8.49
C LEU A 77 -4.31 -5.91 -8.31
N ALA A 78 -4.09 -4.94 -7.43
CA ALA A 78 -2.76 -4.42 -7.15
C ALA A 78 -1.82 -5.47 -6.52
N HIS A 79 -2.39 -6.46 -5.82
CA HIS A 79 -1.68 -7.56 -5.18
C HIS A 79 -1.80 -8.89 -5.95
N TYR A 80 -2.27 -8.82 -7.20
CA TYR A 80 -2.36 -9.99 -8.05
C TYR A 80 -0.97 -10.37 -8.58
N ASP A 81 -0.48 -11.54 -8.17
CA ASP A 81 0.72 -12.16 -8.74
C ASP A 81 0.32 -13.42 -9.53
N PRO A 82 0.43 -13.42 -10.86
CA PRO A 82 0.10 -14.57 -11.70
C PRO A 82 1.10 -15.73 -11.55
N SER A 83 2.30 -15.50 -11.00
CA SER A 83 3.32 -16.52 -10.80
C SER A 83 3.08 -17.36 -9.53
N ALA A 84 2.26 -16.85 -8.61
CA ALA A 84 1.86 -17.57 -7.41
C ALA A 84 0.64 -18.44 -7.68
N VAL A 85 0.89 -19.69 -8.08
CA VAL A 85 -0.06 -20.65 -8.68
C VAL A 85 -1.41 -20.84 -7.95
N THR A 86 -1.56 -20.47 -6.68
CA THR A 86 -2.86 -20.55 -5.98
C THR A 86 -2.98 -19.70 -4.71
N GLY A 87 -1.89 -19.16 -4.16
CA GLY A 87 -1.91 -18.48 -2.84
C GLY A 87 -2.17 -16.96 -2.87
N MET A 88 -1.66 -16.24 -3.87
CA MET A 88 -1.68 -14.77 -3.82
C MET A 88 -2.98 -14.13 -4.30
N LEU A 89 -3.73 -14.77 -5.22
CA LEU A 89 -5.10 -14.33 -5.53
C LEU A 89 -5.98 -14.33 -4.28
N PHE A 90 -5.85 -15.39 -3.46
CA PHE A 90 -6.54 -15.46 -2.18
C PHE A 90 -6.01 -14.40 -1.22
N ASN A 91 -4.70 -14.21 -1.06
CA ASN A 91 -4.15 -13.19 -0.16
C ASN A 91 -4.54 -11.74 -0.53
N GLY A 92 -4.43 -11.37 -1.82
CA GLY A 92 -4.78 -10.03 -2.29
C GLY A 92 -6.27 -9.75 -2.18
N LEU A 93 -7.12 -10.68 -2.62
CA LEU A 93 -8.57 -10.51 -2.53
C LEU A 93 -9.08 -10.61 -1.09
N SER A 94 -8.59 -11.57 -0.29
CA SER A 94 -8.96 -11.69 1.13
C SER A 94 -8.49 -10.49 1.92
N GLY A 95 -7.28 -9.98 1.65
CA GLY A 95 -6.77 -8.74 2.21
C GLY A 95 -7.68 -7.57 1.86
N GLY A 96 -8.05 -7.43 0.59
CA GLY A 96 -9.00 -6.40 0.14
C GLY A 96 -10.35 -6.48 0.86
N VAL A 97 -10.90 -7.68 1.03
CA VAL A 97 -12.16 -7.90 1.77
C VAL A 97 -12.03 -7.54 3.24
N ILE A 98 -10.98 -8.00 3.93
CA ILE A 98 -10.78 -7.76 5.37
C ILE A 98 -10.53 -6.27 5.64
N LEU A 99 -9.63 -5.64 4.88
CA LEU A 99 -9.30 -4.22 5.03
C LEU A 99 -10.46 -3.33 4.61
N GLY A 100 -11.16 -3.68 3.53
CA GLY A 100 -12.36 -2.99 3.07
C GLY A 100 -13.50 -3.08 4.07
N TYR A 101 -13.76 -4.27 4.64
CA TYR A 101 -14.71 -4.47 5.73
C TYR A 101 -14.40 -3.55 6.90
N THR A 102 -13.14 -3.61 7.35
CA THR A 102 -12.67 -2.86 8.51
C THR A 102 -12.89 -1.37 8.29
N TYR A 103 -12.48 -0.85 7.13
CA TYR A 103 -12.64 0.57 6.82
C TYR A 103 -14.12 0.98 6.78
N LEU A 104 -14.96 0.26 6.02
CA LEU A 104 -16.39 0.55 5.90
C LEU A 104 -17.14 0.43 7.24
N LYS A 105 -16.69 -0.44 8.15
CA LYS A 105 -17.29 -0.60 9.47
C LYS A 105 -17.04 0.59 10.39
N TYR A 106 -15.85 1.20 10.32
CA TYR A 106 -15.46 2.30 11.19
C TYR A 106 -15.72 3.69 10.59
N MET A 107 -15.79 3.82 9.26
CA MET A 107 -15.98 5.12 8.59
C MET A 107 -17.24 5.89 8.99
N PRO A 108 -18.41 5.27 9.33
CA PRO A 108 -19.58 6.04 9.73
C PRO A 108 -19.37 6.86 11.00
N ARG A 109 -18.36 6.51 11.81
CA ARG A 109 -17.97 7.30 12.99
C ARG A 109 -16.90 8.33 12.66
N SER A 110 -15.88 7.94 11.90
CA SER A 110 -14.78 8.83 11.48
C SER A 110 -13.89 8.14 10.45
N HIS A 111 -13.59 8.84 9.35
CA HIS A 111 -12.59 8.39 8.37
C HIS A 111 -11.19 8.24 8.97
N TYR A 112 -10.79 9.15 9.87
CA TYR A 112 -9.49 9.05 10.54
C TYR A 112 -9.39 7.77 11.38
N ARG A 113 -10.44 7.44 12.14
CA ARG A 113 -10.48 6.19 12.91
C ARG A 113 -10.47 4.96 12.00
N ALA A 114 -11.23 4.99 10.92
CA ALA A 114 -11.25 3.90 9.94
C ALA A 114 -9.87 3.67 9.34
N MET A 115 -9.20 4.75 8.92
CA MET A 115 -7.85 4.73 8.39
C MET A 115 -6.85 4.11 9.39
N LEU A 116 -6.84 4.59 10.63
CA LEU A 116 -5.92 4.08 11.65
C LEU A 116 -6.13 2.59 11.93
N VAL A 117 -7.37 2.15 12.14
CA VAL A 117 -7.66 0.74 12.47
C VAL A 117 -7.33 -0.17 11.30
N THR A 118 -7.69 0.23 10.07
CA THR A 118 -7.36 -0.55 8.88
C THR A 118 -5.85 -0.60 8.64
N TRP A 119 -5.14 0.52 8.80
CA TRP A 119 -3.69 0.56 8.68
C TRP A 119 -2.99 -0.32 9.72
N MET A 120 -3.40 -0.26 10.99
CA MET A 120 -2.84 -1.11 12.04
C MET A 120 -3.04 -2.60 11.75
N LEU A 121 -4.23 -2.98 11.26
CA LEU A 121 -4.52 -4.35 10.85
C LEU A 121 -3.65 -4.78 9.66
N HIS A 122 -3.50 -3.91 8.67
CA HIS A 122 -2.67 -4.15 7.50
C HIS A 122 -1.19 -4.31 7.88
N ALA A 123 -0.67 -3.40 8.71
CA ALA A 123 0.68 -3.46 9.24
C ALA A 123 0.92 -4.75 10.05
N ALA A 124 -0.03 -5.17 10.89
CA ALA A 124 0.06 -6.42 11.62
C ALA A 124 0.08 -7.64 10.67
N GLY A 125 -0.75 -7.65 9.63
CA GLY A 125 -0.73 -8.68 8.59
C GLY A 125 0.62 -8.77 7.88
N ASN A 126 1.19 -7.63 7.48
CA ASN A 126 2.50 -7.57 6.86
C ASN A 126 3.62 -8.00 7.82
N ALA A 127 3.55 -7.62 9.09
CA ALA A 127 4.50 -8.08 10.10
C ALA A 127 4.47 -9.61 10.21
N CYS A 128 3.29 -10.23 10.31
CA CYS A 128 3.16 -11.68 10.34
C CYS A 128 3.78 -12.32 9.10
N ALA A 129 3.44 -11.85 7.90
CA ALA A 129 3.96 -12.39 6.65
C ALA A 129 5.47 -12.17 6.47
N TYR A 130 6.03 -11.08 7.02
CA TYR A 130 7.45 -10.77 6.90
C TYR A 130 8.34 -11.69 7.75
N PHE A 131 7.81 -12.21 8.87
CA PHE A 131 8.56 -13.04 9.82
C PHE A 131 8.29 -14.54 9.71
N THR A 132 7.43 -14.97 8.77
CA THR A 132 7.12 -16.38 8.47
C THR A 132 7.72 -16.80 7.14
#